data_AF-A0A353T096-F1
#
_entry.id   AF-A0A353T096-F1
#
_cell.length_a   1.000
_cell.length_b   1.000
_cell.length_c   1.000
_cell.angle_alpha   90.00
_cell.angle_beta   90.00
_cell.angle_gamma   90.00
#
_symmetry.space_group_name_H-M   'P 1'
#
loop_
_entity.id
_entity.type
_entity.pdbx_description
1 polymer ?
#
loop_
_entity_poly.entity_id
_entity_poly.type
_entity_poly.pdbx_seq_one_letter_code
_entity_poly.pdbx_strand_id
1 'polypeptide(L)'
;MRNRWLIYLVVGMGFGFADWYFLDLLALLSQNQSLNENLLQTPEYIHILILTVLVISNYGIWLIPVIPTAIYEMKRSHSLLRAAISAVIVWSAAMLSYYAYYAFLLLYVGLPNLNFMLFSNRQSTTYWADLWPPFRRVILVQFVEWIGIAVIGGMIVGTLSAYVYQQISKKRKQRGAF
;
A
#
# COMPACT_ATOMS: atom_id res chain seq x y z
N MET A 1 -13.35 -15.01 -15.81
CA MET A 1 -13.27 -13.71 -15.09
C MET A 1 -13.53 -13.90 -13.60
N ARG A 2 -14.64 -14.55 -13.17
CA ARG A 2 -15.08 -14.65 -11.76
C ARG A 2 -13.99 -15.05 -10.75
N ASN A 3 -13.24 -16.12 -11.00
CA ASN A 3 -12.27 -16.62 -10.01
C ASN A 3 -10.97 -15.80 -9.93
N ARG A 4 -10.64 -14.99 -10.95
CA ARG A 4 -9.38 -14.20 -10.96
C ARG A 4 -9.46 -12.95 -10.09
N TRP A 5 -10.64 -12.31 -10.04
CA TRP A 5 -10.86 -11.14 -9.19
C TRP A 5 -10.68 -11.46 -7.71
N LEU A 6 -11.09 -12.65 -7.26
CA LEU A 6 -10.88 -13.10 -5.89
C LEU A 6 -9.39 -13.20 -5.55
N ILE A 7 -8.57 -13.68 -6.48
CA ILE A 7 -7.11 -13.73 -6.29
C ILE A 7 -6.55 -12.31 -6.14
N TYR A 8 -6.99 -11.36 -6.97
CA TYR A 8 -6.54 -9.97 -6.90
C TYR A 8 -6.94 -9.29 -5.57
N LEU A 9 -8.16 -9.57 -5.09
CA LEU A 9 -8.61 -9.10 -3.78
C LEU A 9 -7.75 -9.68 -2.65
N VAL A 10 -7.51 -11.00 -2.64
CA VAL A 10 -6.71 -11.65 -1.60
C VAL A 10 -5.25 -11.17 -1.63
N VAL A 11 -4.65 -11.03 -2.81
CA VAL A 11 -3.29 -10.48 -2.96
C VAL A 11 -3.23 -9.05 -2.44
N GLY A 12 -4.19 -8.21 -2.80
CA GLY A 12 -4.28 -6.84 -2.30
C GLY A 12 -4.43 -6.80 -0.78
N MET A 13 -5.39 -7.53 -0.23
CA MET A 13 -5.63 -7.55 1.22
C MET A 13 -4.42 -8.05 2.01
N GLY A 14 -3.81 -9.16 1.57
CA GLY A 14 -2.61 -9.70 2.19
C GLY A 14 -1.45 -8.70 2.15
N PHE A 15 -1.27 -8.02 1.02
CA PHE A 15 -0.27 -6.95 0.90
C PHE A 15 -0.57 -5.78 1.84
N GLY A 16 -1.80 -5.25 1.88
CA GLY A 16 -2.15 -4.10 2.73
C GLY A 16 -2.00 -4.40 4.22
N PHE A 17 -2.30 -5.63 4.65
CA PHE A 17 -2.02 -6.07 6.01
C PHE A 17 -0.51 -6.12 6.31
N ALA A 18 0.28 -6.68 5.39
CA ALA A 18 1.73 -6.76 5.55
C ALA A 18 2.41 -5.38 5.50
N ASP A 19 1.90 -4.47 4.67
CA ASP A 19 2.41 -3.10 4.52
C ASP A 19 2.35 -2.31 5.83
N TRP A 20 1.34 -2.57 6.68
CA TRP A 20 1.29 -1.98 8.02
C TRP A 20 2.53 -2.31 8.85
N TYR A 21 2.93 -3.59 8.89
CA TYR A 21 4.14 -4.02 9.60
C TYR A 21 5.42 -3.52 8.93
N PHE A 22 5.42 -3.38 7.61
CA PHE A 22 6.53 -2.78 6.89
C PHE A 22 6.71 -1.31 7.29
N LEU A 23 5.62 -0.53 7.35
CA LEU A 23 5.67 0.86 7.79
C LEU A 23 6.03 0.99 9.27
N ASP A 24 5.54 0.11 10.13
CA ASP A 24 5.91 0.06 11.54
C ASP A 24 7.42 -0.22 11.70
N LEU A 25 7.96 -1.17 10.93
CA LEU A 25 9.40 -1.44 10.87
C LEU A 25 10.19 -0.22 10.39
N LEU A 26 9.74 0.47 9.33
CA LEU A 26 10.38 1.70 8.86
C LEU A 26 10.31 2.81 9.92
N ALA A 27 9.21 2.91 10.66
CA ALA A 27 9.07 3.87 11.75
C ALA A 27 10.04 3.54 12.90
N LEU A 28 10.20 2.28 13.28
CA LEU A 28 11.17 1.85 14.28
C LEU A 28 12.61 2.15 13.86
N LEU A 29 12.95 1.92 12.58
CA LEU A 29 14.27 2.25 12.04
C LEU A 29 14.54 3.76 12.07
N SER A 30 13.53 4.59 11.78
CA SER A 30 13.67 6.04 11.79
C SER A 30 13.63 6.67 13.20
N GLN A 31 13.00 6.02 14.18
CA GLN A 31 12.95 6.47 15.57
C GLN A 31 14.14 5.99 16.41
N ASN A 32 14.97 5.09 15.89
CA ASN A 32 16.13 4.60 16.62
C ASN A 32 17.13 5.75 16.83
N GLN A 33 17.18 6.24 18.07
CA GLN A 33 17.97 7.40 18.46
C GLN A 33 19.47 7.22 18.17
N SER A 34 19.98 6.00 18.31
CA SER A 34 21.37 5.68 17.95
C SER A 34 21.64 5.78 16.45
N LEU A 35 20.67 5.43 15.60
CA LEU A 35 20.81 5.63 14.15
C LEU A 35 20.70 7.11 13.79
N ASN A 36 19.76 7.85 14.40
CA ASN A 36 19.57 9.27 14.13
C ASN A 36 20.76 10.13 14.57
N GLU A 37 21.34 9.89 15.75
CA GLU A 37 22.51 10.63 16.23
C GLU A 37 23.74 10.39 15.35
N ASN A 38 23.92 9.15 14.87
CA ASN A 38 24.97 8.82 13.90
C ASN A 38 24.68 9.44 12.51
N LEU A 39 23.43 9.46 12.06
CA LEU A 39 22.99 10.09 10.81
C LEU A 39 23.22 11.61 10.80
N LEU A 40 22.97 12.30 11.93
CA LEU A 40 23.25 13.73 12.09
C LEU A 40 24.74 14.08 12.00
N GLN A 41 25.62 13.12 12.32
CA GLN A 41 27.07 13.26 12.19
C GLN A 41 27.60 12.78 10.82
N THR A 42 26.76 12.12 10.00
CA THR A 42 27.16 11.72 8.65
C THR A 42 27.15 12.88 7.66
N PRO A 43 28.02 12.85 6.63
CA PRO A 43 27.97 13.79 5.53
C PRO A 43 26.57 13.91 4.90
N GLU A 44 26.19 15.14 4.53
CA GLU A 44 24.85 15.48 4.03
C GLU A 44 24.37 14.59 2.87
N TYR A 45 25.29 14.19 1.98
CA TYR A 45 24.96 13.30 0.86
C TYR A 45 24.54 11.88 1.28
N ILE A 46 25.06 11.36 2.40
CA ILE A 46 24.65 10.05 2.94
C ILE A 46 23.25 10.15 3.52
N HIS A 47 22.95 11.26 4.21
CA HIS A 47 21.63 11.51 4.76
C HIS A 47 20.57 11.59 3.63
N ILE A 48 20.84 12.35 2.56
CA ILE A 48 19.95 12.44 1.40
C ILE A 48 19.75 11.07 0.75
N LEU A 49 20.81 10.28 0.62
CA LEU A 49 20.72 8.92 0.06
C LEU A 49 19.79 8.04 0.90
N ILE A 50 19.94 8.04 2.23
CA ILE A 50 19.13 7.21 3.13
C ILE A 50 17.65 7.62 3.06
N LEU A 51 17.35 8.92 3.11
CA LEU A 51 15.98 9.42 2.96
C LEU A 51 15.38 9.02 1.61
N THR A 52 16.16 9.13 0.54
CA THR A 52 15.72 8.74 -0.81
C THR A 52 15.39 7.25 -0.86
N VAL A 53 16.24 6.40 -0.28
CA VAL A 53 15.99 4.95 -0.22
C VAL A 53 14.73 4.64 0.60
N LEU A 54 14.51 5.32 1.73
CA LEU A 54 13.31 5.12 2.56
C LEU A 54 12.04 5.53 1.82
N VAL A 55 12.05 6.69 1.16
CA VAL A 55 10.91 7.18 0.36
C VAL A 55 10.62 6.24 -0.81
N ILE A 56 11.65 5.83 -1.56
CA ILE A 56 11.50 4.88 -2.67
C ILE A 56 10.99 3.53 -2.14
N SER A 57 11.44 3.07 -0.98
CA SER A 57 10.99 1.80 -0.42
C SER A 57 9.53 1.87 0.00
N ASN A 58 9.11 2.97 0.66
CA ASN A 58 7.72 3.20 1.06
C ASN A 58 6.77 3.19 -0.14
N TYR A 59 7.06 3.97 -1.20
CA TYR A 59 6.17 4.04 -2.36
C TYR A 59 6.37 2.90 -3.36
N GLY A 60 7.61 2.41 -3.50
CA GLY A 60 7.98 1.42 -4.50
C GLY A 60 7.48 0.01 -4.16
N ILE A 61 7.34 -0.33 -2.87
CA ILE A 61 6.84 -1.64 -2.44
C ILE A 61 5.41 -1.90 -2.93
N TRP A 62 4.62 -0.84 -3.12
CA TRP A 62 3.26 -0.92 -3.68
C TRP A 62 3.22 -1.44 -5.13
N LEU A 63 4.33 -1.38 -5.86
CA LEU A 63 4.43 -1.95 -7.20
C LEU A 63 4.52 -3.49 -7.20
N ILE A 64 4.99 -4.08 -6.09
CA ILE A 64 5.21 -5.53 -5.96
C ILE A 64 3.95 -6.35 -6.23
N PRO A 65 2.78 -6.05 -5.63
CA PRO A 65 1.57 -6.82 -5.92
C PRO A 65 0.96 -6.42 -7.27
N VAL A 66 1.07 -5.15 -7.70
CA VAL A 66 0.34 -4.63 -8.87
C VAL A 66 0.95 -5.00 -10.21
N ILE A 67 2.28 -4.91 -10.35
CA ILE A 67 2.94 -5.21 -11.62
C ILE A 67 2.70 -6.68 -12.03
N PRO A 68 2.90 -7.68 -11.15
CA PRO A 68 2.65 -9.08 -11.48
C PRO A 68 1.20 -9.36 -11.82
N THR A 69 0.22 -8.76 -11.12
CA THR A 69 -1.20 -8.98 -11.40
C THR A 69 -1.62 -8.37 -12.73
N ALA A 70 -1.15 -7.16 -13.05
CA ALA A 70 -1.41 -6.52 -14.33
C ALA A 70 -0.82 -7.33 -15.50
N ILE A 71 0.42 -7.81 -15.37
CA ILE A 71 1.06 -8.67 -16.36
C ILE A 71 0.32 -10.01 -16.49
N TYR A 72 -0.10 -10.60 -15.37
CA TYR A 72 -0.86 -11.85 -15.36
C TYR A 72 -2.21 -11.71 -16.08
N GLU A 73 -2.97 -10.64 -15.83
CA GLU A 73 -4.24 -10.42 -16.53
C GLU A 73 -4.01 -10.09 -18.01
N MET A 74 -2.96 -9.35 -18.36
CA MET A 74 -2.59 -9.11 -19.76
C MET A 74 -2.25 -10.43 -20.48
N LYS A 75 -1.49 -11.33 -19.87
CA LYS A 75 -1.17 -12.66 -20.43
C LYS A 75 -2.41 -13.50 -20.71
N ARG A 76 -3.44 -13.39 -19.85
CA ARG A 76 -4.65 -14.23 -19.92
C ARG A 76 -5.77 -13.63 -20.76
N SER A 77 -5.89 -12.31 -20.78
CA SER A 77 -7.02 -11.63 -21.38
C SER A 77 -6.68 -10.85 -22.65
N HIS A 78 -5.38 -10.60 -22.88
CA HIS A 78 -4.87 -9.74 -23.95
C HIS A 78 -5.48 -8.33 -23.99
N SER A 79 -6.04 -7.87 -22.86
CA SER A 79 -6.73 -6.58 -22.75
C SER A 79 -6.00 -5.65 -21.78
N LEU A 80 -5.61 -4.47 -22.26
CA LEU A 80 -5.01 -3.41 -21.44
C LEU A 80 -5.98 -2.95 -20.34
N LEU A 81 -7.26 -2.76 -20.69
CA LEU A 81 -8.27 -2.32 -19.72
C LEU A 81 -8.44 -3.32 -18.58
N ARG A 82 -8.48 -4.63 -18.88
CA ARG A 82 -8.59 -5.65 -17.82
C ARG A 82 -7.36 -5.69 -16.92
N ALA A 83 -6.17 -5.49 -17.48
CA ALA A 83 -4.95 -5.37 -16.69
C ALA A 83 -4.98 -4.12 -15.78
N ALA A 84 -5.43 -2.98 -16.29
CA ALA A 84 -5.63 -1.76 -15.50
C ALA A 84 -6.63 -1.98 -14.35
N ILE A 85 -7.80 -2.56 -14.63
CA ILE A 85 -8.81 -2.85 -13.58
C ILE A 85 -8.26 -3.84 -12.55
N SER A 86 -7.45 -4.83 -12.96
CA SER A 86 -6.82 -5.75 -12.00
C SER A 86 -5.90 -5.03 -11.03
N ALA A 87 -5.11 -4.07 -11.52
CA ALA A 87 -4.23 -3.25 -10.70
C ALA A 87 -5.01 -2.35 -9.73
N VAL A 88 -6.09 -1.71 -10.21
CA VAL A 88 -7.01 -0.92 -9.36
C VAL A 88 -7.55 -1.77 -8.23
N ILE A 89 -8.01 -2.99 -8.51
CA ILE A 89 -8.59 -3.86 -7.47
C ILE A 89 -7.56 -4.28 -6.44
N VAL A 90 -6.34 -4.60 -6.85
CA VAL A 90 -5.26 -4.96 -5.93
C VAL A 90 -4.92 -3.79 -5.00
N TRP A 91 -4.69 -2.59 -5.54
CA TRP A 91 -4.38 -1.42 -4.71
C TRP A 91 -5.55 -0.99 -3.83
N SER A 92 -6.77 -1.00 -4.34
CA SER A 92 -7.95 -0.68 -3.54
C SER A 92 -8.18 -1.69 -2.42
N ALA A 93 -7.97 -2.98 -2.69
CA ALA A 93 -8.07 -4.03 -1.67
C ALA A 93 -6.95 -3.93 -0.63
N ALA A 94 -5.74 -3.56 -1.04
CA ALA A 94 -4.65 -3.25 -0.13
C ALA A 94 -4.99 -2.07 0.78
N MET A 95 -5.49 -0.97 0.20
CA MET A 95 -5.88 0.21 0.94
C MET A 95 -6.97 -0.10 1.97
N LEU A 96 -8.00 -0.84 1.54
CA LEU A 96 -9.07 -1.27 2.44
C LEU A 96 -8.55 -2.12 3.58
N SER A 97 -7.70 -3.11 3.29
CA SER A 97 -7.14 -4.01 4.32
C SER A 97 -6.23 -3.28 5.29
N TYR A 98 -5.38 -2.37 4.79
CA TYR A 98 -4.49 -1.55 5.60
C TYR A 98 -5.29 -0.73 6.62
N TYR A 99 -6.27 0.05 6.16
CA TYR A 99 -7.05 0.92 7.03
C TYR A 99 -8.03 0.14 7.92
N ALA A 100 -8.54 -1.01 7.46
CA ALA A 100 -9.34 -1.90 8.31
C ALA A 100 -8.50 -2.47 9.46
N TYR A 101 -7.26 -2.90 9.17
CA TYR A 101 -6.35 -3.40 10.19
C TYR A 101 -5.91 -2.29 11.15
N TYR A 102 -5.61 -1.10 10.62
CA TYR A 102 -5.29 0.06 11.46
C TYR A 102 -6.47 0.44 12.38
N ALA A 103 -7.70 0.45 11.86
CA ALA A 103 -8.89 0.66 12.68
C ALA A 103 -9.04 -0.43 13.75
N PHE A 104 -8.76 -1.68 13.43
CA PHE A 104 -8.75 -2.78 14.40
C PHE A 104 -7.74 -2.53 15.52
N LEU A 105 -6.51 -2.14 15.19
CA LEU A 105 -5.48 -1.82 16.18
C LEU A 105 -5.90 -0.68 17.09
N LEU A 106 -6.44 0.42 16.54
CA LEU A 106 -6.92 1.56 17.33
C LEU A 106 -8.02 1.18 18.33
N LEU A 107 -8.97 0.34 17.91
CA LEU A 107 -10.16 0.05 18.69
C LEU A 107 -9.99 -1.13 19.67
N TYR A 108 -9.07 -2.06 19.40
CA TYR A 108 -9.00 -3.32 20.15
C TYR A 108 -7.63 -3.63 20.76
N VAL A 109 -6.53 -3.20 20.14
CA VAL A 109 -5.17 -3.48 20.65
C VAL A 109 -4.61 -2.29 21.42
N GLY A 110 -4.87 -1.08 20.93
CA GLY A 110 -4.34 0.16 21.47
C GLY A 110 -3.01 0.50 20.81
N LEU A 111 -2.85 1.76 20.46
CA LEU A 111 -1.58 2.31 19.98
C LEU A 111 -1.00 3.27 21.00
N PRO A 112 0.33 3.50 21.00
CA PRO A 112 0.97 4.42 21.93
C PRO A 112 0.26 5.77 21.97
N ASN A 113 -0.06 6.24 23.18
CA ASN A 113 -0.80 7.50 23.45
C ASN A 113 -2.26 7.55 22.94
N LEU A 114 -2.81 6.44 22.43
CA LEU A 114 -4.17 6.37 21.87
C LEU A 114 -5.07 5.35 22.58
N ASN A 115 -4.68 4.88 23.77
CA ASN A 115 -5.45 3.89 24.54
C ASN A 115 -6.86 4.35 24.91
N PHE A 116 -7.13 5.67 24.92
CA PHE A 116 -8.48 6.19 25.14
C PHE A 116 -9.48 5.73 24.05
N MET A 117 -9.00 5.42 22.84
CA MET A 117 -9.81 4.96 21.71
C MET A 117 -10.24 3.49 21.81
N LEU A 118 -9.74 2.74 22.79
CA LEU A 118 -10.09 1.34 22.96
C LEU A 118 -11.57 1.15 23.26
N PHE A 119 -12.20 0.17 22.61
CA PHE A 119 -13.60 -0.18 22.80
C PHE A 119 -13.92 -0.67 24.24
N SER A 120 -12.91 -1.07 25.00
CA SER A 120 -13.03 -1.31 26.45
C SER A 120 -13.51 -0.08 27.21
N ASN A 121 -13.20 1.14 26.74
CA ASN A 121 -13.52 2.40 27.40
C ASN A 121 -14.93 2.93 27.09
N ARG A 122 -15.74 2.19 26.33
CA ARG A 122 -17.08 2.61 25.87
C ARG A 122 -18.08 2.98 26.97
N GLN A 123 -17.78 2.61 28.23
CA GLN A 123 -18.60 2.97 29.39
C GLN A 123 -18.35 4.41 29.87
N SER A 124 -17.28 5.07 29.43
CA SER A 124 -17.04 6.49 29.72
C SER A 124 -18.10 7.36 29.05
N THR A 125 -18.58 8.38 29.76
CA THR A 125 -19.56 9.34 29.27
C THR A 125 -19.04 10.17 28.10
N THR A 126 -17.73 10.33 27.95
CA THR A 126 -17.08 11.11 26.88
C THR A 126 -16.56 10.25 25.73
N TYR A 127 -16.63 8.92 25.83
CA TYR A 127 -15.93 7.99 24.92
C TYR A 127 -16.15 8.31 23.43
N TRP A 128 -17.40 8.49 23.01
CA TRP A 128 -17.72 8.75 21.60
C TRP A 128 -17.25 10.13 21.13
N ALA A 129 -17.27 11.13 22.02
CA ALA A 129 -16.77 12.46 21.73
C ALA A 129 -15.24 12.47 21.58
N ASP A 130 -14.54 11.66 22.37
CA ASP A 130 -13.08 11.54 22.33
C ASP A 130 -12.61 10.67 21.15
N LEU A 131 -13.34 9.61 20.80
CA LEU A 131 -13.00 8.67 19.74
C LEU A 131 -13.21 9.24 18.34
N TRP A 132 -14.34 9.91 18.10
CA TRP A 132 -14.79 10.21 16.74
C TRP A 132 -13.88 11.18 15.97
N PRO A 133 -13.42 12.32 16.54
CA PRO A 133 -12.55 13.24 15.82
C PRO A 133 -11.23 12.61 15.33
N PRO A 134 -10.44 11.91 16.17
CA PRO A 134 -9.21 11.26 15.69
C PRO A 134 -9.51 10.10 14.76
N PHE A 135 -10.53 9.27 15.01
CA PHE A 135 -10.90 8.17 14.11
C PHE A 135 -11.24 8.68 12.71
N ARG A 136 -12.08 9.72 12.62
CA ARG A 136 -12.43 10.35 11.34
C ARG A 136 -11.19 10.87 10.62
N ARG A 137 -10.30 11.57 11.34
CA ARG A 137 -9.11 12.19 10.73
C ARG A 137 -8.08 11.15 10.28
N VAL A 138 -7.80 10.15 11.11
CA VAL A 138 -6.70 9.19 10.91
C VAL A 138 -7.12 8.02 10.03
N ILE A 139 -8.38 7.59 10.11
CA ILE A 139 -8.89 6.47 9.31
C ILE A 139 -9.67 6.98 8.11
N LEU A 140 -10.79 7.67 8.31
CA LEU A 140 -11.73 7.93 7.22
C LEU A 140 -11.19 8.93 6.18
N VAL A 141 -10.71 10.09 6.63
CA VAL A 141 -10.19 11.13 5.72
C VAL A 141 -8.98 10.61 4.95
N GLN A 142 -8.05 9.98 5.66
CA GLN A 142 -6.87 9.38 5.04
C GLN A 142 -7.26 8.27 4.06
N PHE A 143 -8.14 7.34 4.42
CA PHE A 143 -8.63 6.32 3.50
C PHE A 143 -9.23 6.91 2.23
N VAL A 144 -10.05 7.96 2.33
CA VAL A 144 -10.69 8.62 1.17
C VAL A 144 -9.67 9.30 0.26
N GLU A 145 -8.63 9.92 0.82
CA GLU A 145 -7.55 10.51 0.03
C GLU A 145 -6.76 9.42 -0.71
N TRP A 146 -6.33 8.40 0.02
CA TRP A 146 -5.47 7.35 -0.51
C TRP A 146 -6.19 6.38 -1.45
N ILE A 147 -7.50 6.16 -1.29
CA ILE A 147 -8.26 5.34 -2.24
C ILE A 147 -8.37 6.02 -3.61
N GLY A 148 -8.42 7.36 -3.66
CA GLY A 148 -8.35 8.11 -4.92
C GLY A 148 -7.03 7.87 -5.65
N ILE A 149 -5.92 7.92 -4.91
CA ILE A 149 -4.58 7.62 -5.42
C ILE A 149 -4.48 6.15 -5.89
N ALA A 150 -5.02 5.22 -5.10
CA ALA A 150 -5.06 3.80 -5.45
C ALA A 150 -5.81 3.53 -6.76
N VAL A 151 -6.93 4.20 -7.00
CA VAL A 151 -7.69 4.05 -8.25
C VAL A 151 -6.92 4.66 -9.43
N ILE A 152 -6.48 5.91 -9.32
CA ILE A 152 -5.83 6.63 -10.43
C ILE A 152 -4.49 5.98 -10.77
N GLY A 153 -3.62 5.82 -9.76
CA GLY A 153 -2.31 5.24 -10.01
C GLY A 153 -2.40 3.75 -10.36
N GLY A 154 -3.40 3.01 -9.86
CA GLY A 154 -3.62 1.61 -10.23
C GLY A 154 -3.95 1.49 -11.71
N MET A 155 -4.79 2.38 -12.24
CA MET A 155 -5.06 2.48 -13.67
C MET A 155 -3.79 2.77 -14.49
N ILE A 156 -2.99 3.75 -14.05
CA ILE A 156 -1.76 4.16 -14.75
C ILE A 156 -0.73 3.02 -14.75
N VAL A 157 -0.34 2.53 -13.56
CA VAL A 157 0.68 1.50 -13.39
C VAL A 157 0.24 0.19 -14.05
N GLY A 158 -1.02 -0.20 -13.90
CA GLY A 158 -1.56 -1.40 -14.53
C GLY A 158 -1.49 -1.33 -16.06
N THR A 159 -1.87 -0.18 -16.64
CA THR A 159 -1.81 0.03 -18.10
C THR A 159 -0.37 0.01 -18.59
N LEU A 160 0.53 0.76 -17.95
CA LEU A 160 1.95 0.85 -18.35
C LEU A 160 2.64 -0.51 -18.26
N SER A 161 2.45 -1.24 -17.17
CA SER A 161 3.04 -2.57 -16.96
C SER A 161 2.58 -3.56 -18.03
N ALA A 162 1.28 -3.55 -18.33
CA ALA A 162 0.69 -4.41 -19.35
C ALA A 162 1.15 -4.04 -20.77
N TYR A 163 1.26 -2.74 -21.06
CA TYR A 163 1.75 -2.23 -22.34
C TYR A 163 3.20 -2.62 -22.59
N VAL A 164 4.09 -2.38 -21.62
CA VAL A 164 5.51 -2.76 -21.69
C VAL A 164 5.64 -4.27 -21.92
N TYR A 165 4.88 -5.08 -21.17
CA TYR A 165 4.86 -6.53 -21.36
C TYR A 165 4.42 -6.92 -22.78
N GLN A 166 3.37 -6.30 -23.32
CA GLN A 166 2.88 -6.59 -24.67
C GLN A 166 3.94 -6.28 -25.74
N GLN A 167 4.66 -5.15 -25.61
CA GLN A 167 5.71 -4.77 -26.56
C GLN A 167 6.90 -5.75 -26.53
N ILE A 168 7.33 -6.16 -25.34
CA ILE A 168 8.41 -7.14 -25.18
C ILE A 168 7.98 -8.50 -25.76
N SER A 169 6.74 -8.93 -25.50
CA SER A 169 6.20 -10.19 -26.01
C SER A 169 6.11 -10.20 -27.54
N LYS A 170 5.70 -9.10 -28.17
CA LYS A 170 5.65 -8.96 -29.64
C LYS A 170 7.04 -9.06 -30.26
N LYS A 171 8.02 -8.33 -29.72
CA LYS A 171 9.41 -8.36 -30.21
C LYS A 171 10.04 -9.76 -30.10
N ARG A 172 9.79 -10.49 -29.00
CA ARG A 172 10.28 -11.86 -28.83
C ARG A 172 9.70 -12.82 -29.87
N LYS A 173 8.41 -12.71 -30.18
CA LYS A 173 7.76 -13.55 -31.20
C LYS A 173 8.34 -13.32 -32.59
N GLN A 174 8.70 -12.07 -32.92
CA GLN A 174 9.35 -11.73 -34.20
C GLN A 174 10.78 -12.26 -34.31
N ARG A 175 11.53 -12.28 -33.21
CA ARG A 175 12.92 -12.77 -33.19
C ARG A 175 13.05 -14.30 -33.22
N GLY A 176 12.08 -15.03 -32.69
CA GLY A 176 12.06 -16.50 -32.71
C GLY A 176 11.42 -17.12 -33.96
N ALA A 177 11.05 -16.29 -34.95
CA ALA A 177 10.46 -16.72 -36.21
C ALA A 177 11.48 -16.73 -37.37
N PHE A 178 12.77 -16.58 -37.06
CA PHE A 178 13.91 -16.68 -37.98
C PHE A 178 14.80 -17.84 -37.58
#